data_AF-A0A2V5IQI5-F1
#
_entry.id   AF-A0A2V5IQI5-F1
#
_cell.length_a   1.000
_cell.length_b   1.000
_cell.length_c   1.000
_cell.angle_alpha   90.00
_cell.angle_beta   90.00
_cell.angle_gamma   90.00
#
_symmetry.space_group_name_H-M   'P 1'
#
loop_
_entity.id
_entity.type
_entity.pdbx_description
1 polymer ?
#
loop_
_entity_poly.entity_id
_entity_poly.type
_entity_poly.pdbx_seq_one_letter_code
_entity_poly.pdbx_strand_id
1 'polypeptide(L)'
;MDHPTDSDPTCPFCPFSDADSHFVMEHVESCQSENDIRASNRASHQYAEQTLVLPYQQQLLLSGFQDGQPGGYIECPCGCGEAVMEAELPAHLDLHAAEEIAFEEVSARPPNKLSEPARSAHKQCVGTSSLPKLSLGGSEPLMVATAGPEKCVPTEGIKRLGRSELGPHAHEKQMPSWLRRVLEKGPKSILTNTLSANDALRKAETFENEVTDVIFVLARLCDRDKSVQRAFFCSSMVHQISKMPREGGFCGYRNIQMLITYIKNTRLPGHEWFSGELPTILQLQDMIENAWDKGFNSVGRIETGGIRGTRKYIGTPEAQALFSSLGILCVANSIGPTESMRAHDALFMNVASYFRGTRNLEREDKVISTDLPPIYFQHQGHSMTIIGFEIRDNGSANLLVFDPMFKAPPAIKRLKDTPGLNPDPARILKGYRRGTAYLQKYTAFELLKLQATCQT
;
A
#
# COMPACT_ATOMS: atom_id res chain seq x y z
N MET A 1 -16.53 -17.82 -26.94
CA MET A 1 -17.79 -17.10 -26.71
C MET A 1 -18.43 -17.81 -25.55
N ASP A 2 -18.25 -17.28 -24.34
CA ASP A 2 -18.84 -17.86 -23.14
C ASP A 2 -19.59 -16.73 -22.43
N HIS A 3 -20.91 -16.75 -22.60
CA HIS A 3 -21.82 -15.94 -21.81
C HIS A 3 -21.81 -16.46 -20.36
N PRO A 4 -22.08 -15.61 -19.35
CA PRO A 4 -22.27 -16.07 -17.99
C PRO A 4 -23.53 -16.94 -17.96
N THR A 5 -23.40 -18.21 -17.60
CA THR A 5 -24.54 -19.05 -17.22
C THR A 5 -25.04 -18.59 -15.85
N ASP A 6 -26.33 -18.26 -15.80
CA ASP A 6 -27.09 -17.78 -14.64
C ASP A 6 -27.34 -18.88 -13.58
N SER A 7 -26.33 -19.72 -13.29
CA SER A 7 -26.52 -20.96 -12.53
C SER A 7 -25.42 -21.28 -11.52
N ASP A 8 -24.43 -20.41 -11.32
CA ASP A 8 -23.42 -20.65 -10.30
C ASP A 8 -23.98 -20.25 -8.92
N PRO A 9 -23.90 -21.13 -7.90
CA PRO A 9 -24.23 -20.78 -6.53
C PRO A 9 -23.58 -19.45 -6.10
N THR A 10 -24.38 -18.59 -5.47
CA THR A 10 -23.95 -17.25 -5.02
C THR A 10 -24.14 -17.12 -3.51
N CYS A 11 -23.24 -16.37 -2.87
CA CYS A 11 -23.37 -16.03 -1.46
C CYS A 11 -24.53 -15.02 -1.28
N PRO A 12 -25.48 -15.26 -0.35
CA PRO A 12 -26.62 -14.36 -0.16
C PRO A 12 -26.26 -13.04 0.54
N PHE A 13 -25.05 -12.92 1.07
CA PHE A 13 -24.62 -11.74 1.83
C PHE A 13 -23.76 -10.77 1.01
N CYS A 14 -23.24 -11.19 -0.14
CA CYS A 14 -22.23 -10.43 -0.87
C CYS A 14 -21.93 -11.05 -2.26
N PRO A 15 -21.28 -10.34 -3.22
CA PRO A 15 -21.13 -10.76 -4.63
C PRO A 15 -20.24 -11.99 -4.95
N PHE A 16 -19.97 -12.89 -4.01
CA PHE A 16 -19.13 -14.07 -4.26
C PHE A 16 -19.96 -15.20 -4.86
N SER A 17 -19.40 -15.88 -5.86
CA SER A 17 -19.98 -17.04 -6.51
C SER A 17 -18.90 -18.06 -6.83
N ASP A 18 -19.25 -19.33 -6.71
CA ASP A 18 -18.39 -20.45 -7.10
C ASP A 18 -19.28 -21.54 -7.72
N ALA A 19 -18.77 -22.23 -8.73
CA ALA A 19 -19.49 -23.30 -9.42
C ALA A 19 -19.83 -24.48 -8.49
N ASP A 20 -19.08 -24.62 -7.38
CA ASP A 20 -19.31 -25.65 -6.38
C ASP A 20 -19.97 -25.06 -5.12
N SER A 21 -21.21 -25.51 -4.87
CA SER A 21 -22.06 -25.03 -3.79
C SER A 21 -21.50 -25.30 -2.39
N HIS A 22 -20.65 -26.32 -2.22
CA HIS A 22 -19.99 -26.59 -0.95
C HIS A 22 -19.03 -25.45 -0.58
N PHE A 23 -18.40 -24.81 -1.57
CA PHE A 23 -17.47 -23.70 -1.32
C PHE A 23 -18.18 -22.39 -1.07
N VAL A 24 -19.33 -22.19 -1.71
CA VAL A 24 -20.21 -21.08 -1.35
C VAL A 24 -20.71 -21.26 0.09
N MET A 25 -21.01 -22.49 0.52
CA MET A 25 -21.39 -22.79 1.90
C MET A 25 -20.24 -22.56 2.89
N GLU A 26 -19.02 -23.05 2.62
CA GLU A 26 -17.83 -22.79 3.46
C GLU A 26 -17.51 -21.28 3.54
N HIS A 27 -17.65 -20.57 2.42
CA HIS A 27 -17.54 -19.11 2.38
C HIS A 27 -18.60 -18.45 3.27
N VAL A 28 -19.86 -18.87 3.15
CA VAL A 28 -20.97 -18.36 3.97
C VAL A 28 -20.75 -18.65 5.45
N GLU A 29 -20.34 -19.86 5.84
CA GLU A 29 -20.06 -20.23 7.23
C GLU A 29 -18.90 -19.42 7.81
N SER A 30 -17.84 -19.18 7.01
CA SER A 30 -16.74 -18.31 7.44
C SER A 30 -17.20 -16.87 7.66
N CYS A 31 -18.02 -16.32 6.76
CA CYS A 31 -18.59 -14.98 6.89
C CYS A 31 -19.69 -14.87 7.96
N GLN A 32 -20.38 -15.96 8.30
CA GLN A 32 -21.43 -16.01 9.31
C GLN A 32 -20.88 -16.20 10.73
N SER A 33 -19.71 -16.84 10.88
CA SER A 33 -19.03 -16.89 12.20
C SER A 33 -18.59 -15.50 12.69
N GLU A 34 -18.53 -14.51 11.79
CA GLU A 34 -18.19 -13.10 12.06
C GLU A 34 -19.42 -12.18 12.19
N ASN A 35 -20.64 -12.71 12.02
CA ASN A 35 -21.89 -11.98 12.23
C ASN A 35 -22.88 -12.86 12.97
N ASP A 36 -22.94 -12.77 14.31
CA ASP A 36 -24.02 -13.45 15.02
C ASP A 36 -24.86 -12.54 15.94
N ILE A 37 -26.16 -12.70 15.71
CA ILE A 37 -27.32 -12.38 16.54
C ILE A 37 -27.65 -10.89 16.75
N ARG A 38 -28.44 -10.34 15.81
CA ARG A 38 -29.72 -9.68 16.14
C ARG A 38 -30.55 -9.41 14.88
N ALA A 39 -31.72 -10.05 14.85
CA ALA A 39 -32.97 -9.66 14.17
C ALA A 39 -33.56 -10.75 13.27
N SER A 40 -33.81 -11.94 13.85
CA SER A 40 -35.02 -12.67 13.48
C SER A 40 -36.14 -12.17 14.40
N ASN A 41 -36.97 -11.27 13.88
CA ASN A 41 -38.39 -11.24 14.20
C ASN A 41 -39.12 -10.41 13.15
N ARG A 42 -39.92 -11.11 12.34
CA ARG A 42 -40.95 -10.54 11.48
C ARG A 42 -41.97 -9.78 12.32
N ALA A 43 -42.30 -8.55 11.91
CA ALA A 43 -43.69 -8.09 11.89
C ALA A 43 -43.83 -6.90 10.92
N SER A 44 -44.86 -7.00 10.09
CA SER A 44 -45.39 -6.05 9.12
C SER A 44 -45.60 -4.65 9.69
N HIS A 45 -45.40 -3.61 8.89
CA HIS A 45 -46.40 -2.55 8.59
C HIS A 45 -45.77 -1.42 7.75
N GLN A 46 -46.51 -1.03 6.70
CA GLN A 46 -46.28 0.14 5.86
C GLN A 46 -46.39 1.44 6.69
N TYR A 47 -45.54 2.43 6.42
CA TYR A 47 -45.87 3.80 5.98
C TYR A 47 -44.59 4.65 5.95
N ALA A 48 -44.49 5.51 4.94
CA ALA A 48 -43.36 6.39 4.68
C ALA A 48 -43.38 7.63 5.58
N GLU A 49 -42.23 8.05 6.12
CA GLU A 49 -41.85 9.47 6.19
C GLU A 49 -40.37 9.69 6.58
N GLN A 50 -39.86 10.83 6.14
CA GLN A 50 -38.49 11.32 6.19
C GLN A 50 -37.85 11.23 7.58
N THR A 51 -36.62 10.73 7.68
CA THR A 51 -35.81 10.89 8.89
C THR A 51 -34.40 11.36 8.54
N LEU A 52 -34.06 12.52 9.10
CA LEU A 52 -32.77 13.18 9.06
C LEU A 52 -31.66 12.23 9.53
N VAL A 53 -30.56 12.16 8.75
CA VAL A 53 -29.36 11.42 9.09
C VAL A 53 -28.68 12.11 10.29
N LEU A 54 -28.80 11.51 11.48
CA LEU A 54 -28.01 11.86 12.66
C LEU A 54 -26.60 11.23 12.54
N PRO A 55 -25.52 11.92 12.94
CA PRO A 55 -24.16 11.35 12.89
C PRO A 55 -24.01 10.12 13.79
N TYR A 56 -23.46 9.04 13.23
CA TYR A 56 -23.22 7.74 13.85
C TYR A 56 -22.33 7.78 15.12
N GLN A 57 -21.70 8.92 15.42
CA GLN A 57 -20.87 9.12 16.62
C GLN A 57 -21.60 8.87 17.95
N GLN A 58 -22.94 8.89 17.97
CA GLN A 58 -23.71 8.70 19.20
C GLN A 58 -24.20 7.26 19.43
N GLN A 59 -24.07 6.35 18.45
CA GLN A 59 -24.46 4.94 18.58
C GLN A 59 -23.39 4.04 19.21
N LEU A 60 -22.13 4.49 19.25
CA LEU A 60 -21.01 3.75 19.85
C LEU A 60 -21.02 3.74 21.39
N LEU A 61 -21.91 4.47 22.05
CA LEU A 61 -21.98 4.52 23.52
C LEU A 61 -22.89 3.46 24.15
N LEU A 62 -23.52 2.57 23.36
CA LEU A 62 -24.53 1.62 23.87
C LEU A 62 -24.29 0.13 23.54
N SER A 63 -23.16 -0.24 22.93
CA SER A 63 -22.77 -1.65 22.75
C SER A 63 -21.69 -2.03 23.77
N GLY A 64 -22.05 -2.95 24.66
CA GLY A 64 -21.29 -3.33 25.85
C GLY A 64 -19.84 -3.73 25.59
N PHE A 65 -18.97 -3.21 26.45
CA PHE A 65 -17.59 -3.60 26.64
C PHE A 65 -17.49 -5.11 26.91
N GLN A 66 -16.77 -5.84 26.07
CA GLN A 66 -16.03 -7.03 26.51
C GLN A 66 -14.56 -6.67 26.66
N ASP A 67 -14.07 -6.99 27.85
CA ASP A 67 -12.78 -6.65 28.42
C ASP A 67 -11.65 -7.51 27.80
N GLY A 68 -10.50 -6.88 27.53
CA GLY A 68 -9.16 -7.47 27.52
C GLY A 68 -8.82 -8.62 26.56
N GLN A 69 -8.41 -8.30 25.33
CA GLN A 69 -7.41 -9.10 24.60
C GLN A 69 -6.35 -8.16 23.98
N PRO A 70 -5.04 -8.35 24.25
CA PRO A 70 -3.99 -7.55 23.61
C PRO A 70 -3.94 -7.86 22.11
N GLY A 71 -4.15 -6.82 21.28
CA GLY A 71 -4.19 -6.92 19.81
C GLY A 71 -5.60 -6.89 19.22
N GLY A 72 -6.42 -5.92 19.62
CA GLY A 72 -7.78 -5.71 19.09
C GLY A 72 -7.78 -5.31 17.61
N TYR A 73 -7.85 -6.29 16.73
CA TYR A 73 -8.19 -6.10 15.32
C TYR A 73 -9.70 -6.12 15.17
N ILE A 74 -10.22 -5.19 14.37
CA ILE A 74 -11.64 -5.05 14.05
C ILE A 74 -11.77 -5.10 12.53
N GLU A 75 -12.80 -5.79 12.06
CA GLU A 75 -13.12 -5.82 10.64
C GLU A 75 -13.59 -4.47 10.14
N CYS A 76 -13.14 -4.09 8.95
CA CYS A 76 -13.57 -2.86 8.33
C CYS A 76 -15.08 -2.93 7.98
N PRO A 77 -15.91 -2.00 8.48
CA PRO A 77 -17.36 -2.01 8.24
C PRO A 77 -17.73 -1.70 6.79
N CYS A 78 -16.80 -1.19 5.97
CA CYS A 78 -17.00 -0.96 4.54
C CYS A 78 -17.03 -2.25 3.70
N GLY A 79 -16.85 -3.43 4.33
CA GLY A 79 -16.84 -4.71 3.63
C GLY A 79 -15.62 -4.88 2.71
N CYS A 80 -14.54 -4.15 2.96
CA CYS A 80 -13.34 -4.20 2.14
C CYS A 80 -12.50 -5.47 2.40
N GLY A 81 -12.80 -6.23 3.46
CA GLY A 81 -12.11 -7.46 3.85
C GLY A 81 -10.83 -7.27 4.65
N GLU A 82 -10.49 -6.04 5.07
CA GLU A 82 -9.38 -5.83 6.01
C GLU A 82 -9.84 -5.94 7.45
N ALA A 83 -8.97 -6.52 8.28
CA ALA A 83 -8.99 -6.36 9.71
C ALA A 83 -7.89 -5.36 10.11
N VAL A 84 -8.28 -4.26 10.74
CA VAL A 84 -7.36 -3.18 11.15
C VAL A 84 -7.35 -3.05 12.66
N MET A 85 -6.25 -2.54 13.22
CA MET A 85 -6.22 -2.22 14.64
C MET A 85 -7.26 -1.14 14.96
N GLU A 86 -7.90 -1.20 16.12
CA GLU A 86 -8.92 -0.24 16.54
C GLU A 86 -8.47 1.22 16.42
N ALA A 87 -7.22 1.52 16.81
CA ALA A 87 -6.61 2.85 16.70
C ALA A 87 -6.43 3.34 15.24
N GLU A 88 -6.46 2.42 14.27
CA GLU A 88 -6.29 2.72 12.85
C GLU A 88 -7.59 2.79 12.07
N LEU A 89 -8.68 2.26 12.63
CA LEU A 89 -9.98 2.29 11.97
C LEU A 89 -10.39 3.69 11.50
N PRO A 90 -10.23 4.79 12.27
CA PRO A 90 -10.59 6.12 11.78
C PRO A 90 -9.77 6.58 10.56
N ALA A 91 -8.46 6.28 10.53
CA ALA A 91 -7.61 6.64 9.39
C ALA A 91 -7.92 5.77 8.17
N HIS A 92 -8.22 4.49 8.39
CA HIS A 92 -8.64 3.57 7.33
C HIS A 92 -9.96 4.01 6.68
N LEU A 93 -10.94 4.42 7.48
CA LEU A 93 -12.22 4.93 6.99
C LEU A 93 -12.07 6.27 6.24
N ASP A 94 -11.17 7.15 6.67
CA ASP A 94 -10.88 8.40 5.94
C ASP A 94 -10.29 8.14 4.54
N LEU A 95 -9.53 7.05 4.37
CA LEU A 95 -9.01 6.63 3.08
C LEU A 95 -10.09 6.03 2.17
N HIS A 96 -11.06 5.30 2.72
CA HIS A 96 -12.25 4.89 1.96
C HIS A 96 -13.05 6.11 1.48
N ALA A 97 -13.28 7.08 2.37
CA ALA A 97 -13.94 8.32 1.98
C ALA A 97 -13.16 9.07 0.89
N ALA A 98 -11.83 9.08 0.96
CA ALA A 98 -10.99 9.69 -0.08
C ALA A 98 -11.10 8.96 -1.44
N GLU A 99 -11.17 7.63 -1.45
CA GLU A 99 -11.35 6.81 -2.65
C GLU A 99 -12.70 7.10 -3.34
N GLU A 100 -13.78 7.19 -2.56
CA GLU A 100 -15.13 7.53 -3.04
C GLU A 100 -15.21 8.97 -3.57
N ILE A 101 -14.64 9.92 -2.82
CA ILE A 101 -14.56 11.33 -3.23
C ILE A 101 -13.78 11.49 -4.53
N ALA A 102 -12.68 10.74 -4.73
CA ALA A 102 -11.92 10.75 -5.97
C ALA A 102 -12.69 10.11 -7.14
N PHE A 103 -13.59 9.17 -6.86
CA PHE A 103 -14.48 8.55 -7.86
C PHE A 103 -15.51 9.53 -8.42
N GLU A 104 -16.17 10.30 -7.55
CA GLU A 104 -17.25 11.21 -7.94
C GLU A 104 -16.78 12.42 -8.76
N GLU A 105 -15.60 12.97 -8.43
CA GLU A 105 -15.13 14.23 -9.01
C GLU A 105 -14.96 14.19 -10.54
N VAL A 106 -14.55 13.03 -11.07
CA VAL A 106 -14.32 12.88 -12.51
C VAL A 106 -15.61 12.62 -13.27
N SER A 107 -16.72 12.36 -12.57
CA SER A 107 -18.04 12.16 -13.19
C SER A 107 -18.82 13.48 -13.36
N ALA A 108 -18.38 14.57 -12.74
CA ALA A 108 -19.18 15.79 -12.58
C ALA A 108 -18.93 16.95 -13.56
N ARG A 109 -18.14 16.82 -14.65
CA ARG A 109 -17.90 17.97 -15.56
C ARG A 109 -17.81 17.63 -17.06
N PRO A 110 -18.73 18.10 -17.92
CA PRO A 110 -18.47 18.30 -19.35
C PRO A 110 -17.67 19.60 -19.60
N PRO A 111 -16.96 19.74 -20.75
CA PRO A 111 -16.07 20.86 -20.99
C PRO A 111 -16.85 22.10 -21.42
N ASN A 112 -16.91 23.13 -20.58
CA ASN A 112 -17.42 24.43 -21.01
C ASN A 112 -16.35 25.54 -20.91
N LYS A 113 -15.88 25.88 -22.12
CA LYS A 113 -15.44 27.17 -22.67
C LYS A 113 -15.03 28.30 -21.73
N LEU A 114 -13.76 28.67 -21.88
CA LEU A 114 -13.15 30.02 -21.93
C LEU A 114 -13.99 31.21 -21.43
N SER A 115 -13.46 31.86 -20.39
CA SER A 115 -13.54 33.31 -20.21
C SER A 115 -12.30 33.83 -19.44
N GLU A 116 -11.45 34.59 -20.13
CA GLU A 116 -10.47 35.51 -19.54
C GLU A 116 -11.08 36.93 -19.38
N PRO A 117 -10.36 37.97 -18.91
CA PRO A 117 -9.93 38.15 -17.53
C PRO A 117 -10.37 39.53 -16.99
N ALA A 118 -10.69 39.63 -15.70
CA ALA A 118 -10.92 40.93 -15.06
C ALA A 118 -9.67 41.40 -14.30
N ARG A 119 -9.23 42.62 -14.67
CA ARG A 119 -8.07 43.37 -14.19
C ARG A 119 -8.25 43.90 -12.75
N SER A 120 -7.13 44.38 -12.19
CA SER A 120 -6.96 45.31 -11.05
C SER A 120 -6.57 44.62 -9.72
N ALA A 121 -5.61 45.08 -8.91
CA ALA A 121 -4.69 46.22 -8.93
C ALA A 121 -3.45 45.92 -8.07
N HIS A 122 -2.37 46.62 -8.40
CA HIS A 122 -1.14 46.79 -7.62
C HIS A 122 -1.38 47.12 -6.14
N LYS A 123 -0.60 46.48 -5.26
CA LYS A 123 -0.02 47.12 -4.08
C LYS A 123 1.37 46.54 -3.79
N GLN A 124 2.38 47.37 -4.02
CA GLN A 124 3.77 47.20 -3.57
C GLN A 124 3.81 47.22 -2.04
N CYS A 125 4.55 46.29 -1.45
CA CYS A 125 5.20 46.50 -0.16
C CYS A 125 6.63 45.97 -0.27
N VAL A 126 7.57 46.91 -0.23
CA VAL A 126 9.01 46.69 -0.05
C VAL A 126 9.22 46.38 1.43
N GLY A 127 9.89 45.26 1.72
CA GLY A 127 10.28 44.88 3.07
C GLY A 127 11.56 44.06 3.02
N THR A 128 12.67 44.73 3.25
CA THR A 128 14.01 44.17 3.43
C THR A 128 14.12 43.51 4.81
N SER A 129 14.54 42.24 4.89
CA SER A 129 15.37 41.75 6.00
C SER A 129 16.06 40.41 5.70
N SER A 130 17.38 40.50 5.77
CA SER A 130 18.43 39.51 6.03
C SER A 130 18.06 38.14 6.60
N LEU A 131 18.55 37.11 5.90
CA LEU A 131 18.79 35.73 6.36
C LEU A 131 19.87 35.66 7.46
N PRO A 132 19.78 34.74 8.42
CA PRO A 132 20.96 34.15 9.06
C PRO A 132 21.32 32.80 8.41
N LYS A 133 22.56 32.72 7.93
CA LYS A 133 23.27 31.45 7.62
C LYS A 133 23.51 30.70 8.93
N LEU A 134 23.14 29.42 8.99
CA LEU A 134 23.65 28.48 9.98
C LEU A 134 24.35 27.33 9.25
N SER A 135 25.61 27.17 9.60
CA SER A 135 26.62 26.26 9.04
C SER A 135 26.37 24.80 9.40
N LEU A 136 26.56 23.95 8.40
CA LEU A 136 26.51 22.49 8.48
C LEU A 136 27.75 21.96 9.23
N GLY A 137 27.54 21.37 10.41
CA GLY A 137 28.55 20.55 11.10
C GLY A 137 28.40 19.10 10.65
N GLY A 138 29.44 18.53 10.04
CA GLY A 138 29.47 17.15 9.60
C GLY A 138 29.50 16.16 10.76
N SER A 139 28.77 15.06 10.63
CA SER A 139 28.91 13.87 11.47
C SER A 139 28.73 12.66 10.56
N GLU A 140 29.80 11.88 10.41
CA GLU A 140 29.86 10.68 9.58
C GLU A 140 28.94 9.57 10.15
N PRO A 141 28.22 8.81 9.31
CA PRO A 141 27.59 7.57 9.74
C PRO A 141 28.62 6.43 9.75
N LEU A 142 28.73 5.79 10.91
CA LEU A 142 29.49 4.57 11.15
C LEU A 142 28.97 3.44 10.25
N MET A 143 29.82 2.95 9.33
CA MET A 143 29.51 1.80 8.49
C MET A 143 29.71 0.50 9.28
N VAL A 144 28.67 -0.33 9.38
CA VAL A 144 28.81 -1.73 9.79
C VAL A 144 28.99 -2.57 8.52
N ALA A 145 30.15 -3.20 8.42
CA ALA A 145 30.56 -3.99 7.27
C ALA A 145 29.80 -5.33 7.20
N THR A 146 29.65 -5.80 5.96
CA THR A 146 29.16 -7.12 5.57
C THR A 146 30.01 -8.24 6.16
N ALA A 147 29.42 -9.08 7.01
CA ALA A 147 29.99 -10.35 7.45
C ALA A 147 29.12 -11.52 6.92
N GLY A 148 29.79 -12.56 6.42
CA GLY A 148 29.21 -13.76 5.81
C GLY A 148 28.50 -14.70 6.80
N PRO A 149 28.26 -15.97 6.42
CA PRO A 149 27.30 -16.83 7.12
C PRO A 149 27.86 -17.24 8.49
N GLU A 150 27.31 -16.65 9.56
CA GLU A 150 27.61 -17.06 10.92
C GLU A 150 26.90 -18.37 11.27
N LYS A 151 27.66 -19.24 11.95
CA LYS A 151 27.26 -20.57 12.39
C LYS A 151 26.11 -20.50 13.40
N CYS A 152 25.24 -21.50 13.35
CA CYS A 152 24.11 -21.74 14.25
C CYS A 152 24.54 -21.66 15.73
N VAL A 153 24.08 -20.63 16.46
CA VAL A 153 24.19 -20.49 17.91
C VAL A 153 22.94 -21.10 18.56
N PRO A 154 23.03 -21.76 19.73
CA PRO A 154 21.91 -22.52 20.30
C PRO A 154 20.68 -21.65 20.61
N THR A 155 19.51 -22.17 20.24
CA THR A 155 18.16 -21.63 20.45
C THR A 155 17.71 -21.68 21.91
N GLU A 156 18.30 -20.88 22.79
CA GLU A 156 17.68 -20.53 24.07
C GLU A 156 17.20 -19.07 24.01
N GLY A 157 15.88 -18.88 23.91
CA GLY A 157 15.25 -17.56 24.10
C GLY A 157 14.39 -17.03 22.94
N ILE A 158 14.38 -17.65 21.76
CA ILE A 158 13.55 -17.20 20.64
C ILE A 158 12.10 -17.60 20.89
N LYS A 159 11.22 -16.61 21.04
CA LYS A 159 9.78 -16.80 21.31
C LYS A 159 8.97 -16.65 20.03
N ARG A 160 7.85 -17.37 19.98
CA ARG A 160 6.86 -17.22 18.91
C ARG A 160 6.17 -15.85 19.04
N LEU A 161 6.00 -15.16 17.91
CA LEU A 161 5.31 -13.89 17.83
C LEU A 161 3.79 -14.05 18.01
N GLY A 162 3.12 -12.94 18.34
CA GLY A 162 1.71 -12.90 18.66
C GLY A 162 0.86 -12.20 17.61
N ARG A 163 -0.38 -11.87 17.99
CA ARG A 163 -1.33 -11.14 17.13
C ARG A 163 -0.85 -9.74 16.78
N SER A 164 -0.06 -9.11 17.64
CA SER A 164 0.47 -7.76 17.43
C SER A 164 1.42 -7.66 16.23
N GLU A 165 2.15 -8.73 15.92
CA GLU A 165 3.10 -8.77 14.80
C GLU A 165 2.54 -9.55 13.61
N LEU A 166 1.89 -10.69 13.86
CA LEU A 166 1.44 -11.62 12.81
C LEU A 166 -0.01 -11.38 12.37
N GLY A 167 -0.68 -10.37 12.93
CA GLY A 167 -2.06 -10.01 12.62
C GLY A 167 -3.10 -10.94 13.26
N PRO A 168 -4.38 -10.82 12.86
CA PRO A 168 -5.50 -11.56 13.46
C PRO A 168 -5.36 -13.09 13.33
N HIS A 169 -4.61 -13.56 12.34
CA HIS A 169 -4.41 -14.99 12.05
C HIS A 169 -3.06 -15.54 12.55
N ALA A 170 -2.44 -14.90 13.54
CA ALA A 170 -1.13 -15.28 14.09
C ALA A 170 -0.97 -16.77 14.43
N HIS A 171 -2.03 -17.42 14.89
CA HIS A 171 -2.02 -18.81 15.32
C HIS A 171 -2.66 -19.77 14.30
N GLU A 172 -3.03 -19.28 13.12
CA GLU A 172 -3.62 -20.09 12.06
C GLU A 172 -2.62 -21.15 11.56
N LYS A 173 -3.12 -22.38 11.40
CA LYS A 173 -2.36 -23.48 10.79
C LYS A 173 -2.52 -23.53 9.27
N GLN A 174 -3.73 -23.24 8.79
CA GLN A 174 -4.09 -23.27 7.38
C GLN A 174 -5.25 -22.30 7.15
N MET A 175 -5.19 -21.52 6.08
CA MET A 175 -6.25 -20.62 5.64
C MET A 175 -7.44 -21.40 5.07
N PRO A 176 -8.66 -20.80 5.05
CA PRO A 176 -9.84 -21.40 4.45
C PRO A 176 -9.62 -21.82 2.99
N SER A 177 -10.28 -22.90 2.57
CA SER A 177 -10.01 -23.52 1.27
C SER A 177 -10.42 -22.60 0.11
N TRP A 178 -11.52 -21.85 0.28
CA TRP A 178 -12.01 -20.88 -0.70
C TRP A 178 -10.98 -19.78 -0.95
N LEU A 179 -10.35 -19.25 0.11
CA LEU A 179 -9.35 -18.19 -0.01
C LEU A 179 -8.09 -18.72 -0.69
N ARG A 180 -7.67 -19.94 -0.32
CA ARG A 180 -6.53 -20.60 -0.96
C ARG A 180 -6.72 -20.68 -2.48
N ARG A 181 -7.90 -21.10 -2.96
CA ARG A 181 -8.19 -21.15 -4.40
C ARG A 181 -8.15 -19.78 -5.07
N VAL A 182 -8.68 -18.76 -4.41
CA VAL A 182 -8.63 -17.39 -4.92
C VAL A 182 -7.17 -16.95 -5.09
N LEU A 183 -6.29 -17.29 -4.14
CA LEU A 183 -4.85 -17.01 -4.23
C LEU A 183 -4.11 -17.87 -5.27
N GLU A 184 -4.52 -19.13 -5.46
CA GLU A 184 -3.97 -20.04 -6.48
C GLU A 184 -4.36 -19.61 -7.89
N LYS A 185 -5.62 -19.20 -8.09
CA LYS A 185 -6.12 -18.69 -9.37
C LYS A 185 -5.51 -17.34 -9.74
N GLY A 186 -5.19 -16.53 -8.73
CA GLY A 186 -4.64 -15.19 -8.94
C GLY A 186 -5.67 -14.17 -9.45
N PRO A 187 -5.21 -12.96 -9.76
CA PRO A 187 -6.09 -11.89 -10.22
C PRO A 187 -6.67 -12.17 -11.60
N LYS A 188 -7.90 -11.69 -11.84
CA LYS A 188 -8.53 -11.78 -13.17
C LYS A 188 -7.70 -10.99 -14.18
N SER A 189 -7.39 -11.59 -15.33
CA SER A 189 -6.69 -10.94 -16.43
C SER A 189 -7.63 -10.59 -17.58
N ILE A 190 -7.31 -9.51 -18.28
CA ILE A 190 -7.99 -9.05 -19.50
C ILE A 190 -6.93 -8.98 -20.61
N LEU A 191 -7.14 -9.75 -21.68
CA LEU A 191 -6.33 -9.70 -22.89
C LEU A 191 -6.82 -8.57 -23.78
N THR A 192 -5.97 -7.56 -23.98
CA THR A 192 -6.23 -6.43 -24.89
C THR A 192 -5.28 -6.48 -26.08
N ASN A 193 -5.82 -6.21 -27.27
CA ASN A 193 -5.01 -6.07 -28.47
C ASN A 193 -4.53 -4.62 -28.57
N THR A 194 -3.23 -4.39 -28.39
CA THR A 194 -2.58 -3.08 -28.57
C THR A 194 -1.81 -3.04 -29.88
N LEU A 195 -1.99 -1.96 -30.63
CA LEU A 195 -1.18 -1.67 -31.82
C LEU A 195 0.16 -1.11 -31.37
N SER A 196 1.25 -1.77 -31.73
CA SER A 196 2.59 -1.21 -31.53
C SER A 196 2.86 -0.06 -32.50
N ALA A 197 3.90 0.73 -32.23
CA ALA A 197 4.35 1.81 -33.11
C ALA A 197 4.70 1.36 -34.56
N ASN A 198 4.80 0.05 -34.79
CA ASN A 198 5.10 -0.55 -36.08
C ASN A 198 3.86 -1.23 -36.72
N ASP A 199 2.64 -0.85 -36.33
CA ASP A 199 1.36 -1.46 -36.77
C ASP A 199 1.20 -2.98 -36.49
N ALA A 200 2.13 -3.58 -35.74
CA ALA A 200 1.99 -4.96 -35.30
C ALA A 200 1.06 -5.03 -34.08
N LEU A 201 0.03 -5.88 -34.18
CA LEU A 201 -0.86 -6.26 -33.08
C LEU A 201 -0.08 -7.05 -32.01
N ARG A 202 0.00 -6.49 -30.80
CA ARG A 202 0.49 -7.18 -29.61
C ARG A 202 -0.68 -7.45 -28.67
N LYS A 203 -0.75 -8.66 -28.13
CA LYS A 203 -1.65 -8.97 -27.01
C LYS A 203 -0.97 -8.48 -25.74
N ALA A 204 -1.57 -7.49 -25.10
CA ALA A 204 -1.19 -7.02 -23.77
C ALA A 204 -2.20 -7.59 -22.77
N GLU A 205 -1.71 -8.42 -21.86
CA GLU A 205 -2.48 -8.91 -20.74
C GLU A 205 -2.40 -7.90 -19.60
N THR A 206 -3.54 -7.58 -19.00
CA THR A 206 -3.66 -6.63 -17.89
C THR A 206 -4.39 -7.30 -16.74
N PHE A 207 -3.88 -7.17 -15.52
CA PHE A 207 -4.50 -7.77 -14.34
C PHE A 207 -5.38 -6.76 -13.60
N GLU A 208 -6.53 -7.21 -13.08
CA GLU A 208 -7.51 -6.33 -12.43
C GLU A 208 -6.91 -5.56 -11.24
N ASN A 209 -5.99 -6.20 -10.51
CA ASN A 209 -5.37 -5.67 -9.31
C ASN A 209 -4.04 -4.95 -9.57
N GLU A 210 -3.70 -4.68 -10.84
CA GLU A 210 -2.45 -4.02 -11.25
C GLU A 210 -2.76 -2.77 -12.06
N VAL A 211 -2.09 -1.67 -11.72
CA VAL A 211 -2.20 -0.41 -12.46
C VAL A 211 -0.82 0.16 -12.75
N THR A 212 -0.54 0.34 -14.04
CA THR A 212 0.72 0.94 -14.54
C THR A 212 0.64 2.47 -14.56
N ASP A 213 1.80 3.12 -14.62
CA ASP A 213 1.94 4.57 -14.84
C ASP A 213 1.29 5.46 -13.78
N VAL A 214 0.92 4.90 -12.62
CA VAL A 214 0.31 5.68 -11.53
C VAL A 214 1.26 6.77 -11.06
N ILE A 215 2.56 6.48 -10.91
CA ILE A 215 3.59 7.47 -10.53
C ILE A 215 3.62 8.64 -11.51
N PHE A 216 3.50 8.39 -12.81
CA PHE A 216 3.45 9.45 -13.82
C PHE A 216 2.25 10.37 -13.62
N VAL A 217 1.07 9.81 -13.33
CA VAL A 217 -0.14 10.59 -13.04
C VAL A 217 0.03 11.39 -11.76
N LEU A 218 0.55 10.78 -10.68
CA LEU A 218 0.77 11.45 -9.40
C LEU A 218 1.79 12.59 -9.51
N ALA A 219 2.86 12.41 -10.27
CA ALA A 219 3.84 13.46 -10.55
C ALA A 219 3.17 14.69 -11.19
N ARG A 220 2.31 14.48 -12.20
CA ARG A 220 1.55 15.57 -12.84
C ARG A 220 0.55 16.24 -11.89
N LEU A 221 -0.05 15.48 -10.99
CA LEU A 221 -0.95 16.03 -9.97
C LEU A 221 -0.18 16.88 -8.95
N CYS A 222 0.96 16.40 -8.46
CA CYS A 222 1.84 17.17 -7.56
C CYS A 222 2.33 18.46 -8.21
N ASP A 223 2.66 18.44 -9.50
CA ASP A 223 3.08 19.64 -10.24
C ASP A 223 1.97 20.71 -10.27
N ARG A 224 0.70 20.27 -10.43
CA ARG A 224 -0.48 21.14 -10.45
C ARG A 224 -0.96 21.58 -9.06
N ASP A 225 -0.70 20.79 -8.02
CA ASP A 225 -1.10 21.10 -6.64
C ASP A 225 -0.30 22.31 -6.13
N LYS A 226 -0.96 23.45 -5.97
CA LYS A 226 -0.33 24.70 -5.53
C LYS A 226 0.25 24.63 -4.12
N SER A 227 -0.16 23.67 -3.29
CA SER A 227 0.37 23.51 -1.93
C SER A 227 1.65 22.69 -1.87
N VAL A 228 2.06 22.06 -2.98
CA VAL A 228 3.31 21.32 -3.10
C VAL A 228 4.42 22.30 -3.47
N GLN A 229 5.44 22.36 -2.62
CA GLN A 229 6.65 23.13 -2.89
C GLN A 229 7.60 22.33 -3.77
N ARG A 230 7.82 21.06 -3.42
CA ARG A 230 8.70 20.14 -4.16
C ARG A 230 8.28 18.69 -3.93
N ALA A 231 8.35 17.86 -4.97
CA ALA A 231 8.09 16.43 -4.87
C ALA A 231 9.17 15.60 -5.56
N PHE A 232 9.47 14.45 -4.99
CA PHE A 232 10.42 13.47 -5.51
C PHE A 232 9.72 12.13 -5.68
N PHE A 233 9.93 11.46 -6.80
CA PHE A 233 9.37 10.14 -7.08
C PHE A 233 10.48 9.13 -7.40
N CYS A 234 10.26 7.87 -7.03
CA CYS A 234 11.03 6.73 -7.51
C CYS A 234 10.74 6.49 -9.01
N SER A 235 11.37 5.47 -9.58
CA SER A 235 11.17 5.11 -10.99
C SER A 235 9.70 4.84 -11.31
N SER A 236 9.25 5.36 -12.45
CA SER A 236 7.90 5.09 -12.98
C SER A 236 7.67 3.63 -13.38
N MET A 237 8.72 2.80 -13.34
CA MET A 237 8.67 1.35 -13.61
C MET A 237 7.95 0.55 -12.51
N VAL A 238 7.60 1.17 -11.37
CA VAL A 238 6.81 0.53 -10.31
C VAL A 238 5.33 0.53 -10.71
N HIS A 239 4.69 -0.62 -10.66
CA HIS A 239 3.24 -0.73 -10.82
C HIS A 239 2.56 -0.72 -9.44
N GLN A 240 1.36 -0.14 -9.36
CA GLN A 240 0.54 -0.24 -8.16
C GLN A 240 -0.17 -1.60 -8.15
N ILE A 241 0.08 -2.41 -7.11
CA ILE A 241 -0.60 -3.68 -6.90
C ILE A 241 -1.54 -3.55 -5.70
N SER A 242 -2.82 -3.82 -5.90
CA SER A 242 -3.83 -3.84 -4.84
C SER A 242 -4.20 -5.27 -4.44
N LYS A 243 -4.88 -5.40 -3.31
CA LYS A 243 -5.55 -6.64 -2.93
C LYS A 243 -6.64 -7.04 -3.93
N MET A 244 -6.98 -8.32 -3.91
CA MET A 244 -8.15 -8.89 -4.55
C MET A 244 -9.39 -8.76 -3.64
N PRO A 245 -10.62 -8.79 -4.19
CA PRO A 245 -11.83 -8.73 -3.37
C PRO A 245 -11.84 -9.82 -2.30
N ARG A 246 -12.01 -9.41 -1.03
CA ARG A 246 -12.07 -10.28 0.17
C ARG A 246 -10.83 -11.14 0.43
N GLU A 247 -9.71 -10.74 -0.13
CA GLU A 247 -8.43 -11.41 0.15
C GLU A 247 -7.97 -11.19 1.60
N GLY A 248 -8.09 -9.95 2.08
CA GLY A 248 -7.64 -9.51 3.41
C GLY A 248 -6.12 -9.30 3.52
N GLY A 249 -5.63 -9.42 4.76
CA GLY A 249 -4.34 -8.87 5.21
C GLY A 249 -3.08 -9.59 4.68
N PHE A 250 -2.77 -9.33 3.41
CA PHE A 250 -1.54 -9.77 2.75
C PHE A 250 -0.67 -8.59 2.29
N CYS A 251 -0.77 -7.44 2.97
CA CYS A 251 -0.09 -6.20 2.58
C CYS A 251 1.42 -6.39 2.35
N GLY A 252 2.12 -7.09 3.25
CA GLY A 252 3.56 -7.35 3.11
C GLY A 252 3.93 -8.07 1.80
N TYR A 253 3.13 -9.06 1.41
CA TYR A 253 3.32 -9.80 0.17
C TYR A 253 3.02 -8.93 -1.07
N ARG A 254 1.96 -8.10 -1.02
CA ARG A 254 1.63 -7.16 -2.10
C ARG A 254 2.70 -6.08 -2.28
N ASN A 255 3.30 -5.62 -1.20
CA ASN A 255 4.46 -4.71 -1.25
C ASN A 255 5.69 -5.39 -1.86
N ILE A 256 5.96 -6.68 -1.55
CA ILE A 256 6.98 -7.46 -2.26
C ILE A 256 6.69 -7.53 -3.76
N GLN A 257 5.44 -7.79 -4.17
CA GLN A 257 5.04 -7.78 -5.58
C GLN A 257 5.32 -6.41 -6.23
N MET A 258 5.01 -5.29 -5.56
CA MET A 258 5.33 -3.95 -6.07
C MET A 258 6.85 -3.74 -6.25
N LEU A 259 7.68 -4.18 -5.29
CA LEU A 259 9.14 -4.15 -5.47
C LEU A 259 9.61 -5.02 -6.64
N ILE A 260 8.99 -6.20 -6.83
CA ILE A 260 9.28 -7.10 -7.96
C ILE A 260 8.95 -6.43 -9.31
N THR A 261 7.89 -5.62 -9.40
CA THR A 261 7.58 -4.88 -10.65
C THR A 261 8.75 -3.98 -11.06
N TYR A 262 9.34 -3.25 -10.10
CA TYR A 262 10.55 -2.46 -10.34
C TYR A 262 11.71 -3.33 -10.81
N ILE A 263 12.01 -4.41 -10.09
CA ILE A 263 13.12 -5.34 -10.38
C ILE A 263 13.00 -5.86 -11.82
N LYS A 264 11.81 -6.32 -12.21
CA LYS A 264 11.53 -6.85 -13.55
C LYS A 264 11.66 -5.79 -14.62
N ASN A 265 11.00 -4.65 -14.43
CA ASN A 265 10.88 -3.61 -15.44
C ASN A 265 12.20 -2.84 -15.66
N THR A 266 13.05 -2.75 -14.63
CA THR A 266 14.39 -2.16 -14.73
C THR A 266 15.49 -3.18 -15.04
N ARG A 267 15.17 -4.47 -15.08
CA ARG A 267 16.12 -5.58 -15.23
C ARG A 267 17.26 -5.53 -14.20
N LEU A 268 16.90 -5.24 -12.95
CA LEU A 268 17.86 -5.27 -11.84
C LEU A 268 18.51 -6.66 -11.74
N PRO A 269 19.79 -6.81 -11.37
CA PRO A 269 20.39 -8.12 -11.15
C PRO A 269 19.53 -9.01 -10.25
N GLY A 270 19.22 -10.23 -10.71
CA GLY A 270 18.30 -11.16 -10.06
C GLY A 270 16.86 -11.11 -10.57
N HIS A 271 16.53 -10.23 -11.53
CA HIS A 271 15.20 -10.19 -12.17
C HIS A 271 14.82 -11.50 -12.89
N GLU A 272 15.79 -12.32 -13.24
CA GLU A 272 15.62 -13.61 -13.92
C GLU A 272 14.80 -14.60 -13.06
N TRP A 273 14.84 -14.44 -11.73
CA TRP A 273 14.01 -15.21 -10.80
C TRP A 273 12.52 -14.91 -10.90
N PHE A 274 12.14 -13.80 -11.54
CA PHE A 274 10.77 -13.34 -11.67
C PHE A 274 10.30 -13.31 -13.14
N SER A 275 10.73 -14.27 -13.95
CA SER A 275 10.26 -14.44 -15.33
C SER A 275 8.75 -14.72 -15.39
N GLY A 276 8.05 -14.12 -16.35
CA GLY A 276 6.61 -14.35 -16.56
C GLY A 276 5.73 -13.41 -15.75
N GLU A 277 4.70 -13.93 -15.09
CA GLU A 277 3.78 -13.17 -14.23
C GLU A 277 4.42 -12.79 -12.89
N LEU A 278 3.71 -12.04 -12.03
CA LEU A 278 4.14 -11.80 -10.66
C LEU A 278 3.89 -13.06 -9.80
N PRO A 279 4.78 -13.40 -8.86
CA PRO A 279 4.56 -14.54 -7.99
C PRO A 279 3.30 -14.34 -7.14
N THR A 280 2.47 -15.37 -7.01
CA THR A 280 1.29 -15.35 -6.14
C THR A 280 1.68 -15.26 -4.67
N ILE A 281 0.72 -14.97 -3.79
CA ILE A 281 0.94 -14.97 -2.33
C ILE A 281 1.51 -16.31 -1.85
N LEU A 282 0.97 -17.43 -2.35
CA LEU A 282 1.42 -18.77 -1.96
C LEU A 282 2.84 -19.06 -2.46
N GLN A 283 3.17 -18.63 -3.68
CA GLN A 283 4.53 -18.74 -4.20
C GLN A 283 5.51 -17.88 -3.39
N LEU A 284 5.11 -16.67 -2.99
CA LEU A 284 5.93 -15.83 -2.11
C LEU A 284 6.16 -16.48 -0.74
N GLN A 285 5.14 -17.09 -0.14
CA GLN A 285 5.29 -17.87 1.09
C GLN A 285 6.32 -18.99 0.91
N ASP A 286 6.23 -19.75 -0.18
CA ASP A 286 7.18 -20.81 -0.48
C ASP A 286 8.60 -20.27 -0.66
N MET A 287 8.76 -19.14 -1.36
CA MET A 287 10.06 -18.50 -1.59
C MET A 287 10.69 -17.99 -0.29
N ILE A 288 9.91 -17.37 0.59
CA ILE A 288 10.37 -16.90 1.91
C ILE A 288 10.78 -18.09 2.78
N GLU A 289 9.96 -19.14 2.84
CA GLU A 289 10.32 -20.33 3.62
C GLU A 289 11.56 -21.05 3.06
N ASN A 290 11.71 -21.10 1.74
CA ASN A 290 12.92 -21.62 1.12
C ASN A 290 14.15 -20.73 1.43
N ALA A 291 13.98 -19.42 1.62
CA ALA A 291 15.05 -18.53 2.06
C ALA A 291 15.49 -18.86 3.50
N TRP A 292 14.53 -19.14 4.39
CA TRP A 292 14.82 -19.61 5.75
C TRP A 292 15.59 -20.93 5.75
N ASP A 293 15.24 -21.87 4.87
CA ASP A 293 15.94 -23.16 4.73
C ASP A 293 17.38 -22.99 4.24
N LYS A 294 17.65 -21.91 3.49
CA LYS A 294 19.00 -21.51 3.06
C LYS A 294 19.76 -20.69 4.13
N GLY A 295 19.16 -20.42 5.28
CA GLY A 295 19.78 -19.71 6.41
C GLY A 295 19.60 -18.19 6.41
N PHE A 296 18.83 -17.60 5.48
CA PHE A 296 18.55 -16.16 5.49
C PHE A 296 17.41 -15.86 6.45
N ASN A 297 17.61 -15.02 7.48
CA ASN A 297 16.61 -14.67 8.49
C ASN A 297 15.80 -15.88 9.01
N SER A 298 16.47 -17.02 9.19
CA SER A 298 15.83 -18.32 9.50
C SER A 298 15.08 -18.33 10.84
N VAL A 299 15.38 -17.39 11.72
CA VAL A 299 14.63 -17.13 12.97
C VAL A 299 13.15 -16.88 12.69
N GLY A 300 12.80 -16.27 11.55
CA GLY A 300 11.42 -16.04 11.12
C GLY A 300 10.57 -17.32 11.08
N ARG A 301 11.18 -18.47 10.78
CA ARG A 301 10.48 -19.78 10.81
C ARG A 301 9.97 -20.12 12.21
N ILE A 302 10.75 -19.82 13.24
CA ILE A 302 10.41 -20.08 14.65
C ILE A 302 9.41 -19.02 15.13
N GLU A 303 9.69 -17.75 14.85
CA GLU A 303 8.86 -16.61 15.25
C GLU A 303 7.43 -16.71 14.72
N THR A 304 7.26 -17.10 13.46
CA THR A 304 5.93 -17.27 12.83
C THR A 304 5.33 -18.66 13.09
N GLY A 305 6.18 -19.66 13.32
CA GLY A 305 5.83 -21.08 13.27
C GLY A 305 5.41 -21.54 11.87
N GLY A 306 6.00 -20.94 10.83
CA GLY A 306 5.69 -21.17 9.41
C GLY A 306 4.58 -20.28 8.89
N ILE A 307 4.69 -19.88 7.62
CA ILE A 307 3.75 -18.98 6.93
C ILE A 307 3.01 -19.66 5.78
N ARG A 308 3.52 -20.77 5.23
CA ARG A 308 2.90 -21.49 4.11
C ARG A 308 1.43 -21.79 4.37
N GLY A 309 0.59 -21.40 3.42
CA GLY A 309 -0.84 -21.68 3.47
C GLY A 309 -1.57 -20.94 4.58
N THR A 310 -1.01 -19.90 5.19
CA THR A 310 -1.65 -19.13 6.28
C THR A 310 -1.85 -17.67 5.92
N ARG A 311 -2.70 -16.97 6.68
CA ARG A 311 -2.97 -15.53 6.56
C ARG A 311 -2.08 -14.68 7.48
N LYS A 312 -0.97 -15.22 7.96
CA LYS A 312 -0.06 -14.49 8.85
C LYS A 312 0.57 -13.31 8.12
N TYR A 313 0.62 -12.18 8.80
CA TYR A 313 1.35 -11.02 8.33
C TYR A 313 2.84 -11.35 8.28
N ILE A 314 3.51 -10.68 7.35
CA ILE A 314 4.97 -10.69 7.21
C ILE A 314 5.45 -9.24 7.24
N GLY A 315 6.73 -9.05 7.54
CA GLY A 315 7.34 -7.73 7.59
C GLY A 315 8.64 -7.63 6.81
N THR A 316 9.43 -6.64 7.22
CA THR A 316 10.76 -6.35 6.67
C THR A 316 11.70 -7.56 6.69
N PRO A 317 11.76 -8.40 7.75
CA PRO A 317 12.65 -9.56 7.79
C PRO A 317 12.34 -10.60 6.70
N GLU A 318 11.06 -10.89 6.42
CA GLU A 318 10.68 -11.84 5.37
C GLU A 318 10.99 -11.30 3.97
N ALA A 319 10.71 -10.02 3.73
CA ALA A 319 11.06 -9.36 2.47
C ALA A 319 12.58 -9.39 2.23
N GLN A 320 13.37 -9.11 3.27
CA GLN A 320 14.83 -9.17 3.21
C GLN A 320 15.33 -10.60 2.96
N ALA A 321 14.74 -11.60 3.62
CA ALA A 321 15.09 -13.01 3.44
C ALA A 321 14.90 -13.42 1.98
N LEU A 322 13.73 -13.09 1.40
CA LEU A 322 13.40 -13.39 0.02
C LEU A 322 14.42 -12.77 -0.93
N PHE A 323 14.61 -11.45 -0.90
CA PHE A 323 15.51 -10.78 -1.86
C PHE A 323 16.97 -11.22 -1.69
N SER A 324 17.46 -11.32 -0.46
CA SER A 324 18.84 -11.74 -0.17
C SER A 324 19.11 -13.16 -0.67
N SER A 325 18.16 -14.08 -0.50
CA SER A 325 18.30 -15.48 -0.95
C SER A 325 18.34 -15.66 -2.47
N LEU A 326 17.87 -14.65 -3.21
CA LEU A 326 17.89 -14.58 -4.68
C LEU A 326 19.09 -13.79 -5.20
N GLY A 327 19.97 -13.29 -4.31
CA GLY A 327 21.13 -12.47 -4.67
C GLY A 327 20.76 -11.01 -5.01
N ILE A 328 19.56 -10.56 -4.66
CA ILE A 328 19.11 -9.19 -4.90
C ILE A 328 19.51 -8.34 -3.69
N LEU A 329 20.38 -7.36 -3.95
CA LEU A 329 20.93 -6.51 -2.89
C LEU A 329 19.84 -5.60 -2.30
N CYS A 330 19.65 -5.71 -0.98
CA CYS A 330 18.73 -4.88 -0.23
C CYS A 330 19.27 -4.60 1.17
N VAL A 331 18.86 -3.47 1.73
CA VAL A 331 19.22 -3.06 3.09
C VAL A 331 17.95 -2.77 3.86
N ALA A 332 17.79 -3.44 5.00
CA ALA A 332 16.75 -3.15 5.97
C ALA A 332 17.28 -2.19 7.05
N ASN A 333 16.45 -1.24 7.48
CA ASN A 333 16.78 -0.35 8.58
C ASN A 333 15.55 -0.08 9.46
N SER A 334 15.73 -0.22 10.78
CA SER A 334 14.72 0.17 11.77
C SER A 334 14.92 1.63 12.18
N ILE A 335 13.82 2.35 12.41
CA ILE A 335 13.77 3.76 12.79
C ILE A 335 12.86 3.89 14.00
N GLY A 336 13.44 4.27 15.13
CA GLY A 336 12.71 4.56 16.36
C GLY A 336 12.90 6.03 16.80
N PRO A 337 12.35 6.43 17.95
CA PRO A 337 12.67 7.72 18.55
C PRO A 337 14.16 7.76 18.92
N THR A 338 14.75 8.95 18.80
CA THR A 338 16.09 9.25 19.31
C THR A 338 15.97 10.27 20.43
N GLU A 339 17.06 10.53 21.16
CA GLU A 339 17.08 11.59 22.18
C GLU A 339 16.68 12.96 21.63
N SER A 340 16.97 13.21 20.34
CA SER A 340 16.75 14.51 19.69
C SER A 340 15.52 14.59 18.79
N MET A 341 14.92 13.46 18.39
CA MET A 341 13.89 13.44 17.34
C MET A 341 12.83 12.36 17.56
N ARG A 342 11.59 12.70 17.21
CA ARG A 342 10.48 11.74 17.14
C ARG A 342 10.70 10.78 15.98
N ALA A 343 10.16 9.56 16.10
CA ALA A 343 10.37 8.51 15.11
C ALA A 343 9.94 8.92 13.68
N HIS A 344 8.80 9.62 13.54
CA HIS A 344 8.33 10.05 12.22
C HIS A 344 9.16 11.20 11.62
N ASP A 345 9.77 12.06 12.45
CA ASP A 345 10.68 13.10 11.98
C ASP A 345 11.97 12.45 11.43
N ALA A 346 12.50 11.45 12.14
CA ALA A 346 13.64 10.65 11.67
C ALA A 346 13.30 9.87 10.39
N LEU A 347 12.08 9.32 10.28
CA LEU A 347 11.59 8.67 9.06
C LEU A 347 11.60 9.63 7.86
N PHE A 348 11.04 10.84 8.02
CA PHE A 348 11.05 11.84 6.95
C PHE A 348 12.47 12.19 6.51
N MET A 349 13.40 12.37 7.45
CA MET A 349 14.80 12.64 7.13
C MET A 349 15.45 11.48 6.35
N ASN A 350 15.20 10.24 6.78
CA ASN A 350 15.76 9.05 6.15
C ASN A 350 15.25 8.85 4.71
N VAL A 351 13.95 9.07 4.48
CA VAL A 351 13.34 9.00 3.15
C VAL A 351 13.76 10.17 2.26
N ALA A 352 13.79 11.40 2.81
CA ALA A 352 14.28 12.56 2.07
C ALA A 352 15.74 12.38 1.63
N SER A 353 16.60 11.84 2.51
CA SER A 353 17.99 11.53 2.16
C SER A 353 18.10 10.48 1.05
N TYR A 354 17.20 9.49 1.02
CA TYR A 354 17.19 8.49 -0.05
C TYR A 354 16.91 9.13 -1.41
N PHE A 355 15.83 9.89 -1.54
CA PHE A 355 15.46 10.52 -2.81
C PHE A 355 16.42 11.64 -3.23
N ARG A 356 16.99 12.37 -2.26
CA ARG A 356 17.99 13.41 -2.50
C ARG A 356 19.40 12.88 -2.79
N GLY A 357 19.68 11.60 -2.55
CA GLY A 357 20.98 11.01 -2.86
C GLY A 357 21.31 10.93 -4.35
N THR A 358 20.37 11.30 -5.23
CA THR A 358 20.54 11.29 -6.69
C THR A 358 21.35 12.49 -7.18
N ARG A 359 22.25 12.26 -8.15
CA ARG A 359 23.24 13.26 -8.60
C ARG A 359 22.68 14.45 -9.39
N ASN A 360 21.39 14.45 -9.76
CA ASN A 360 20.76 15.44 -10.64
C ASN A 360 19.82 16.43 -9.92
N LEU A 361 20.12 16.80 -8.66
CA LEU A 361 19.33 17.78 -7.90
C LEU A 361 19.51 19.25 -8.33
N GLU A 362 20.38 19.54 -9.31
CA GLU A 362 20.60 20.92 -9.79
C GLU A 362 19.44 21.49 -10.60
N ARG A 363 18.48 20.64 -11.01
CA ARG A 363 17.24 21.11 -11.62
C ARG A 363 16.35 21.75 -10.56
N GLU A 364 15.92 22.98 -10.83
CA GLU A 364 14.93 23.71 -10.02
C GLU A 364 13.49 23.21 -10.24
N ASP A 365 13.32 22.07 -10.92
CA ASP A 365 12.02 21.47 -11.20
C ASP A 365 11.23 21.22 -9.90
N LYS A 366 9.95 21.59 -9.91
CA LYS A 366 9.03 21.35 -8.79
C LYS A 366 8.86 19.86 -8.50
N VAL A 367 8.83 19.04 -9.55
CA VAL A 367 8.67 17.59 -9.45
C VAL A 367 9.86 16.89 -10.09
N ILE A 368 10.52 16.03 -9.32
CA ILE A 368 11.73 15.32 -9.71
C ILE A 368 11.43 13.83 -9.75
N SER A 369 11.42 13.26 -10.95
CA SER A 369 11.37 11.80 -11.15
C SER A 369 12.79 11.24 -11.19
N THR A 370 13.02 10.15 -10.45
CA THR A 370 14.32 9.49 -10.36
C THR A 370 14.24 8.06 -10.91
N ASP A 371 15.39 7.41 -11.10
CA ASP A 371 15.45 5.97 -11.43
C ASP A 371 15.58 5.08 -10.18
N LEU A 372 15.47 5.67 -8.99
CA LEU A 372 15.60 4.95 -7.74
C LEU A 372 14.51 3.87 -7.58
N PRO A 373 14.81 2.77 -6.89
CA PRO A 373 13.79 1.81 -6.44
C PRO A 373 12.73 2.46 -5.54
N PRO A 374 11.51 1.87 -5.46
CA PRO A 374 10.60 2.16 -4.35
C PRO A 374 11.15 1.60 -3.03
N ILE A 375 10.59 2.03 -1.90
CA ILE A 375 10.99 1.57 -0.56
C ILE A 375 9.86 0.76 0.05
N TYR A 376 10.13 -0.47 0.49
CA TYR A 376 9.20 -1.21 1.34
C TYR A 376 9.15 -0.54 2.71
N PHE A 377 7.96 -0.24 3.20
CA PHE A 377 7.75 0.53 4.42
C PHE A 377 6.80 -0.19 5.37
N GLN A 378 7.27 -0.44 6.60
CA GLN A 378 6.52 -1.11 7.65
C GLN A 378 6.36 -0.20 8.85
N HIS A 379 5.18 -0.24 9.46
CA HIS A 379 4.96 0.13 10.86
C HIS A 379 4.11 -0.96 11.51
N GLN A 380 3.78 -0.82 12.79
CA GLN A 380 2.95 -1.82 13.47
C GLN A 380 1.61 -2.04 12.74
N GLY A 381 1.30 -3.31 12.46
CA GLY A 381 0.03 -3.76 11.89
C GLY A 381 -0.16 -3.57 10.39
N HIS A 382 0.71 -2.84 9.68
CA HIS A 382 0.55 -2.61 8.23
C HIS A 382 1.86 -2.28 7.51
N SER A 383 1.91 -2.58 6.22
CA SER A 383 3.00 -2.18 5.33
C SER A 383 2.48 -1.53 4.05
N MET A 384 3.30 -0.64 3.50
CA MET A 384 3.05 0.09 2.26
C MET A 384 4.35 0.15 1.43
N THR A 385 4.24 0.67 0.22
CA THR A 385 5.39 0.95 -0.65
C THR A 385 5.54 2.46 -0.81
N ILE A 386 6.63 3.05 -0.31
CA ILE A 386 6.94 4.47 -0.54
C ILE A 386 7.43 4.62 -1.97
N ILE A 387 6.72 5.45 -2.73
CA ILE A 387 7.02 5.79 -4.12
C ILE A 387 7.58 7.20 -4.27
N GLY A 388 7.59 7.98 -3.19
CA GLY A 388 8.06 9.36 -3.24
C GLY A 388 7.92 10.10 -1.93
N PHE A 389 8.30 11.37 -1.97
CA PHE A 389 8.25 12.28 -0.84
C PHE A 389 7.99 13.70 -1.35
N GLU A 390 7.12 14.44 -0.66
CA GLU A 390 6.85 15.83 -0.97
C GLU A 390 7.03 16.75 0.24
N ILE A 391 7.40 17.99 -0.06
CA ILE A 391 7.46 19.12 0.86
C ILE A 391 6.38 20.09 0.41
N ARG A 392 5.61 20.59 1.38
CA ARG A 392 4.52 21.55 1.16
C ARG A 392 4.96 22.95 1.52
N ASP A 393 4.26 23.94 0.97
CA ASP A 393 4.59 25.37 1.19
C ASP A 393 4.50 25.80 2.65
N ASN A 394 3.70 25.11 3.46
CA ASN A 394 3.59 25.34 4.89
C ASN A 394 4.73 24.68 5.71
N GLY A 395 5.74 24.10 5.04
CA GLY A 395 6.86 23.39 5.65
C GLY A 395 6.55 21.96 6.11
N SER A 396 5.30 21.51 6.02
CA SER A 396 4.96 20.11 6.29
C SER A 396 5.42 19.19 5.15
N ALA A 397 5.50 17.90 5.43
CA ALA A 397 5.91 16.91 4.45
C ALA A 397 4.97 15.70 4.44
N ASN A 398 4.91 15.02 3.30
CA ASN A 398 4.20 13.76 3.16
C ASN A 398 5.11 12.72 2.51
N LEU A 399 4.99 11.48 2.97
CA LEU A 399 5.36 10.33 2.17
C LEU A 399 4.29 10.14 1.10
N LEU A 400 4.71 9.79 -0.12
CA LEU A 400 3.82 9.34 -1.18
C LEU A 400 3.93 7.82 -1.24
N VAL A 401 2.80 7.12 -1.11
CA VAL A 401 2.77 5.67 -0.92
C VAL A 401 1.76 4.99 -1.83
N PHE A 402 2.09 3.77 -2.26
CA PHE A 402 1.09 2.78 -2.64
C PHE A 402 0.71 1.95 -1.42
N ASP A 403 -0.58 1.96 -1.11
CA ASP A 403 -1.16 1.18 -0.04
C ASP A 403 -1.95 0.02 -0.64
N PRO A 404 -1.51 -1.24 -0.44
CA PRO A 404 -2.14 -2.39 -1.10
C PRO A 404 -3.56 -2.68 -0.59
N MET A 405 -3.99 -2.07 0.53
CA MET A 405 -5.38 -2.20 1.02
C MET A 405 -6.40 -1.51 0.11
N PHE A 406 -5.95 -0.56 -0.72
CA PHE A 406 -6.81 0.29 -1.55
C PHE A 406 -6.51 0.11 -3.04
N LYS A 407 -7.55 0.23 -3.87
CA LYS A 407 -7.39 0.20 -5.32
C LYS A 407 -6.96 1.58 -5.82
N ALA A 408 -6.32 1.64 -6.98
CA ALA A 408 -6.14 2.93 -7.64
C ALA A 408 -7.54 3.49 -7.99
N PRO A 409 -7.89 4.72 -7.58
CA PRO A 409 -9.20 5.26 -7.86
C PRO A 409 -9.38 5.37 -9.38
N PRO A 410 -10.59 5.17 -9.93
CA PRO A 410 -10.83 5.23 -11.38
C PRO A 410 -10.39 6.55 -12.03
N ALA A 411 -10.31 7.63 -11.26
CA ALA A 411 -9.71 8.89 -11.66
C ALA A 411 -8.27 8.75 -12.20
N ILE A 412 -7.45 7.88 -11.61
CA ILE A 412 -6.08 7.63 -12.08
C ILE A 412 -6.07 7.03 -13.48
N LYS A 413 -6.92 6.02 -13.73
CA LYS A 413 -7.06 5.41 -15.07
C LYS A 413 -7.53 6.46 -16.09
N ARG A 414 -8.56 7.25 -15.76
CA ARG A 414 -9.07 8.32 -16.63
C ARG A 414 -8.02 9.41 -16.91
N LEU A 415 -7.23 9.80 -15.92
CA LEU A 415 -6.17 10.80 -16.08
C LEU A 415 -4.99 10.30 -16.92
N LYS A 416 -4.73 8.99 -16.88
CA LYS A 416 -3.78 8.33 -17.77
C LYS A 416 -4.25 8.41 -19.22
N ASP A 417 -5.50 8.02 -19.47
CA ASP A 417 -6.06 7.91 -20.82
C ASP A 417 -6.44 9.27 -21.42
N THR A 418 -6.80 10.25 -20.58
CA THR A 418 -7.20 11.61 -21.00
C THR A 418 -6.42 12.70 -20.25
N PRO A 419 -5.21 13.05 -20.74
CA PRO A 419 -4.33 14.03 -20.09
C PRO A 419 -4.90 15.44 -19.89
N GLY A 420 -5.99 15.80 -20.57
CA GLY A 420 -6.63 17.12 -20.52
C GLY A 420 -7.56 17.34 -19.32
N LEU A 421 -7.86 16.30 -18.53
CA LEU A 421 -8.69 16.45 -17.33
C LEU A 421 -7.96 17.26 -16.25
N ASN A 422 -8.73 18.10 -15.54
CA ASN A 422 -8.23 18.99 -14.48
C ASN A 422 -9.08 18.83 -13.20
N PRO A 423 -9.02 17.67 -12.52
CA PRO A 423 -9.59 17.52 -11.19
C PRO A 423 -8.78 18.34 -10.17
N ASP A 424 -9.34 18.55 -8.98
CA ASP A 424 -8.61 19.04 -7.82
C ASP A 424 -7.52 18.02 -7.43
N PRO A 425 -6.23 18.35 -7.60
CA PRO A 425 -5.15 17.42 -7.30
C PRO A 425 -5.16 16.95 -5.84
N ALA A 426 -5.58 17.80 -4.90
CA ALA A 426 -5.53 17.49 -3.48
C ALA A 426 -6.45 16.32 -3.11
N ARG A 427 -7.61 16.20 -3.77
CA ARG A 427 -8.59 15.11 -3.53
C ARG A 427 -8.03 13.76 -3.93
N ILE A 428 -7.42 13.66 -5.11
CA ILE A 428 -6.82 12.41 -5.61
C ILE A 428 -5.55 12.08 -4.81
N LEU A 429 -4.68 13.06 -4.58
CA LEU A 429 -3.43 12.87 -3.85
C LEU A 429 -3.66 12.48 -2.38
N LYS A 430 -4.82 12.80 -1.78
CA LYS A 430 -5.14 12.44 -0.39
C LYS A 430 -4.97 10.93 -0.12
N GLY A 431 -5.44 10.07 -1.02
CA GLY A 431 -5.31 8.60 -0.86
C GLY A 431 -3.85 8.11 -0.84
N TYR A 432 -2.96 8.85 -1.50
CA TYR A 432 -1.54 8.51 -1.67
C TYR A 432 -0.61 9.19 -0.66
N ARG A 433 -1.10 10.15 0.14
CA ARG A 433 -0.29 10.92 1.10
C ARG A 433 -0.33 10.27 2.48
N ARG A 434 0.83 10.18 3.13
CA ARG A 434 0.96 9.88 4.57
C ARG A 434 1.79 10.99 5.22
N GLY A 435 1.12 11.87 5.96
CA GLY A 435 1.72 13.01 6.66
C GLY A 435 1.89 12.77 8.15
N THR A 436 2.34 13.80 8.87
CA THR A 436 2.58 13.76 10.33
C THR A 436 1.39 13.23 11.12
N ALA A 437 0.16 13.65 10.79
CA ALA A 437 -1.05 13.23 11.51
C ALA A 437 -1.26 11.70 11.50
N TYR A 438 -0.86 11.04 10.41
CA TYR A 438 -0.88 9.59 10.28
C TYR A 438 0.32 8.97 10.99
N LEU A 439 1.54 9.44 10.67
CA LEU A 439 2.77 8.79 11.08
C LEU A 439 3.08 8.93 12.58
N GLN A 440 2.66 10.02 13.23
CA GLN A 440 2.96 10.28 14.65
C GLN A 440 2.30 9.27 15.61
N LYS A 441 1.39 8.43 15.13
CA LYS A 441 0.76 7.36 15.90
C LYS A 441 1.71 6.20 16.20
N TYR A 442 2.78 6.06 15.42
CA TYR A 442 3.73 4.94 15.54
C TYR A 442 5.05 5.41 16.14
N THR A 443 5.61 4.56 16.97
CA THR A 443 6.90 4.79 17.63
C THR A 443 8.06 4.13 16.90
N ALA A 444 7.79 3.19 15.99
CA ALA A 444 8.81 2.50 15.24
C ALA A 444 8.37 2.28 13.79
N PHE A 445 9.35 2.35 12.90
CA PHE A 445 9.20 2.10 11.48
C PHE A 445 10.34 1.20 11.02
N GLU A 446 10.11 0.46 9.95
CA GLU A 446 11.17 -0.23 9.25
C GLU A 446 11.08 0.07 7.76
N LEU A 447 12.24 0.17 7.13
CA LEU A 447 12.37 0.36 5.69
C LEU A 447 13.21 -0.76 5.12
N LEU A 448 12.86 -1.24 3.94
CA LEU A 448 13.75 -2.03 3.10
C LEU A 448 13.94 -1.35 1.74
N LYS A 449 15.20 -1.11 1.40
CA LYS A 449 15.64 -0.41 0.20
C LYS A 449 16.43 -1.36 -0.69
N LEU A 450 16.02 -1.50 -1.94
CA LEU A 450 16.83 -2.18 -2.95
C LEU A 450 18.07 -1.32 -3.27
N GLN A 451 19.20 -1.96 -3.53
CA GLN A 451 20.40 -1.29 -4.01
C GLN A 451 20.53 -1.49 -5.52
N ALA A 452 20.28 -0.42 -6.28
CA ALA A 452 20.59 -0.39 -7.69
C ALA A 452 22.11 -0.24 -7.84
N THR A 453 22.82 -1.31 -8.20
CA THR A 453 24.19 -1.18 -8.67
C THR A 453 24.13 -0.59 -10.08
N CYS A 454 24.65 0.62 -10.26
CA CYS A 454 24.96 1.09 -11.61
C CYS A 454 25.99 0.11 -12.19
N GLN A 455 25.61 -0.64 -13.23
CA GLN A 455 26.60 -1.28 -14.08
C GLN A 455 27.36 -0.12 -14.76
N THR A 456 28.58 0.13 -14.29
CA THR A 456 29.55 1.04 -14.91
C THR A 456 30.08 0.47 -16.20
#